data_AF-A0A920I2R8-F1
#
_entry.id   AF-A0A920I2R8-F1
#
_cell.length_a   1.000
_cell.length_b   1.000
_cell.length_c   1.000
_cell.angle_alpha   90.00
_cell.angle_beta   90.00
_cell.angle_gamma   90.00
#
_symmetry.space_group_name_H-M   'P 1'
#
loop_
_entity.id
_entity.type
_entity.pdbx_description
1 polymer ?
#
loop_
_entity_poly.entity_id
_entity_poly.type
_entity_poly.pdbx_seq_one_letter_code
_entity_poly.pdbx_strand_id
1 'polypeptide(L)'
;MKFGTLIETADNLQLYKYSVHQVAAAYGLSATFLPKPIAGDNGSGMHVHQSIWKDGKPLFAGNQYADLSEMALFYIGGIIKHAKSLNAFTNASTNSYKRLIPGYEAPVLLAYSSRNPLGFLPDPARELAERQAR
;
A
#
# COMPACT_ATOMS: atom_id res chain seq x y z
N MET A 1 0.85 -14.38 5.84
CA MET A 1 1.80 -13.89 6.87
C MET A 1 1.02 -13.10 7.90
N LYS A 2 1.13 -13.44 9.19
CA LYS A 2 0.50 -12.63 10.25
C LYS A 2 1.34 -11.37 10.48
N PHE A 3 0.72 -10.29 10.94
CA PHE A 3 1.45 -9.08 11.35
C PHE A 3 2.33 -9.37 12.57
N GLY A 4 3.45 -8.65 12.70
CA GLY A 4 4.36 -8.73 13.83
C GLY A 4 4.99 -7.38 14.13
N THR A 5 6.10 -7.39 14.87
CA THR A 5 6.89 -6.17 15.06
C THR A 5 7.52 -5.72 13.73
N LEU A 6 8.03 -4.49 13.66
CA LEU A 6 8.56 -3.92 12.41
C LEU A 6 9.71 -4.78 11.83
N ILE A 7 10.68 -5.16 12.66
CA ILE A 7 11.84 -5.94 12.23
C ILE A 7 11.42 -7.35 11.85
N GLU A 8 10.65 -8.00 12.71
CA GLU A 8 10.15 -9.36 12.45
C GLU A 8 9.34 -9.44 11.16
N THR A 9 8.50 -8.45 10.87
CA THR A 9 7.73 -8.41 9.63
C THR A 9 8.63 -8.18 8.41
N ALA A 10 9.71 -7.40 8.54
CA ALA A 10 10.69 -7.22 7.48
C ALA A 10 11.47 -8.51 7.19
N ASP A 11 11.88 -9.24 8.23
CA ASP A 11 12.55 -10.55 8.11
C ASP A 11 11.62 -11.58 7.47
N ASN A 12 10.37 -11.65 7.94
CA ASN A 12 9.36 -12.54 7.38
C ASN A 12 9.06 -12.24 5.90
N LEU A 13 9.12 -10.96 5.48
CA LEU A 13 8.96 -10.59 4.08
C LEU A 13 10.09 -11.13 3.20
N GLN A 14 11.34 -11.14 3.71
CA GLN A 14 12.47 -11.73 2.98
C GLN A 14 12.33 -13.25 2.88
N LEU A 15 11.97 -13.91 3.99
CA LEU A 15 11.70 -15.36 3.99
C LEU A 15 10.56 -15.74 3.04
N TYR A 16 9.52 -14.90 2.98
CA TYR A 16 8.41 -15.09 2.05
C TYR A 16 8.89 -15.04 0.58
N LYS A 17 9.62 -13.99 0.19
CA LYS A 17 10.15 -13.86 -1.17
C LYS A 17 11.08 -15.01 -1.52
N TYR A 18 11.97 -15.38 -0.60
CA TYR A 18 12.88 -16.50 -0.77
C TYR A 18 12.13 -17.81 -1.01
N SER A 19 11.16 -18.13 -0.14
CA SER A 19 10.38 -19.36 -0.25
C SER A 19 9.63 -19.44 -1.59
N VAL A 20 9.01 -18.33 -2.02
CA VAL A 20 8.31 -18.26 -3.32
C VAL A 20 9.29 -18.50 -4.48
N HIS A 21 10.46 -17.86 -4.48
CA HIS A 21 11.47 -18.08 -5.53
C HIS A 21 11.98 -19.52 -5.55
N GLN A 22 12.27 -20.11 -4.38
CA GLN A 22 12.79 -21.47 -4.29
C GLN A 22 11.78 -22.51 -4.74
N VAL A 23 10.51 -22.37 -4.34
CA VAL A 23 9.43 -23.27 -4.77
C VAL A 23 9.22 -23.12 -6.27
N ALA A 24 9.13 -21.90 -6.81
CA ALA A 24 9.00 -21.69 -8.25
C ALA A 24 10.14 -22.36 -9.03
N ALA A 25 11.39 -22.16 -8.59
CA ALA A 25 12.56 -22.76 -9.20
C ALA A 25 12.54 -24.31 -9.14
N ALA A 26 12.08 -24.89 -8.03
CA ALA A 26 11.96 -26.35 -7.89
C ALA A 26 10.97 -26.97 -8.89
N TYR A 27 9.96 -26.21 -9.34
CA TYR A 27 9.02 -26.61 -10.39
C TYR A 27 9.45 -26.15 -11.80
N GLY A 28 10.67 -25.64 -11.97
CA GLY A 28 11.17 -25.15 -13.26
C GLY A 28 10.56 -23.83 -13.73
N LEU A 29 9.95 -23.08 -12.82
CA LEU A 29 9.33 -21.77 -13.07
C LEU A 29 10.22 -20.63 -12.53
N SER A 30 9.94 -19.40 -12.98
CA SER A 30 10.57 -18.19 -12.44
C SER A 30 9.49 -17.22 -11.94
N ALA A 31 9.56 -16.87 -10.65
CA ALA A 31 8.66 -15.92 -10.02
C ALA A 31 9.30 -14.53 -9.92
N THR A 32 8.49 -13.47 -10.01
CA THR A 32 8.96 -12.08 -9.90
C THR A 32 8.04 -11.25 -9.03
N PHE A 33 8.63 -10.35 -8.24
CA PHE A 33 7.92 -9.34 -7.45
C PHE A 33 8.01 -7.94 -8.08
N LEU A 34 8.28 -7.88 -9.38
CA LEU A 34 8.28 -6.60 -10.10
C LEU A 34 6.89 -5.94 -10.03
N PRO A 35 6.81 -4.60 -9.81
CA PRO A 35 5.54 -3.91 -9.67
C PRO A 35 4.62 -4.02 -10.90
N LYS A 36 5.18 -3.96 -12.10
CA LYS A 36 4.44 -4.06 -13.36
C LYS A 36 5.23 -4.94 -14.34
N PRO A 37 5.05 -6.27 -14.32
CA PRO A 37 5.75 -7.15 -15.26
C PRO A 37 5.08 -7.17 -16.63
N ILE A 38 3.75 -6.99 -16.69
CA ILE A 38 2.93 -7.06 -17.90
C ILE A 38 2.24 -5.71 -18.12
N ALA A 39 2.30 -5.20 -19.35
CA ALA A 39 1.56 -4.00 -19.75
C ALA A 39 0.09 -4.36 -20.05
N GLY A 40 -0.85 -3.49 -19.69
CA GLY A 40 -2.28 -3.73 -19.95
C GLY A 40 -3.02 -4.55 -18.90
N ASP A 41 -2.30 -5.18 -17.96
CA ASP A 41 -2.88 -6.01 -16.89
C ASP A 41 -2.48 -5.51 -15.49
N ASN A 42 -3.10 -6.00 -14.44
CA ASN A 42 -2.83 -5.59 -13.06
C ASN A 42 -1.36 -5.79 -12.66
N GLY A 43 -0.86 -4.84 -11.88
CA GLY A 43 0.49 -4.90 -11.32
C GLY A 43 0.51 -5.54 -9.93
N SER A 44 1.68 -5.98 -9.48
CA SER A 44 1.87 -6.45 -8.11
C SER A 44 2.13 -5.29 -7.15
N GLY A 45 1.38 -5.24 -6.05
CA GLY A 45 1.55 -4.24 -4.98
C GLY A 45 1.84 -4.90 -3.64
N MET A 46 2.42 -4.13 -2.71
CA MET A 46 2.64 -4.57 -1.33
C MET A 46 1.87 -3.64 -0.40
N HIS A 47 0.64 -4.02 -0.05
CA HIS A 47 -0.17 -3.28 0.91
C HIS A 47 0.37 -3.53 2.31
N VAL A 48 0.68 -2.46 3.04
CA VAL A 48 1.27 -2.55 4.39
C VAL A 48 0.26 -2.02 5.42
N HIS A 49 -0.26 -2.92 6.23
CA HIS A 49 -1.12 -2.59 7.37
C HIS A 49 -0.25 -2.22 8.58
N GLN A 50 -0.47 -1.05 9.15
CA GLN A 50 0.33 -0.52 10.26
C GLN A 50 -0.58 -0.15 11.43
N SER A 51 -0.15 -0.49 12.64
CA SER A 51 -0.81 -0.09 13.88
C SER A 51 0.21 0.10 14.99
N ILE A 52 0.01 1.09 15.85
CA ILE A 52 0.87 1.35 17.00
C ILE A 52 0.21 0.79 18.25
N TRP A 53 0.99 0.07 19.05
CA TRP A 53 0.55 -0.56 20.29
C TRP A 53 1.42 -0.06 21.44
N LYS A 54 0.81 0.14 22.60
CA LYS A 54 1.52 0.47 23.84
C LYS A 54 0.84 -0.25 24.99
N ASP A 55 1.63 -0.92 25.83
CA ASP A 55 1.15 -1.66 27.00
C ASP A 55 0.01 -2.64 26.68
N GLY A 56 0.11 -3.32 25.53
CA GLY A 56 -0.88 -4.28 25.04
C GLY A 56 -2.18 -3.67 24.49
N LYS A 57 -2.30 -2.34 24.41
CA LYS A 57 -3.48 -1.66 23.87
C LYS A 57 -3.20 -1.03 22.50
N PRO A 58 -4.13 -1.16 21.52
CA PRO A 58 -3.98 -0.52 20.23
C PRO A 58 -4.24 0.99 20.38
N LEU A 59 -3.28 1.82 20.00
CA LEU A 59 -3.40 3.28 20.08
C LEU A 59 -4.18 3.87 18.90
N PHE A 60 -4.43 3.09 17.85
CA PHE A 60 -5.15 3.54 16.66
C PHE A 60 -6.67 3.42 16.77
N ALA A 61 -7.18 2.66 17.74
CA ALA A 61 -8.61 2.56 18.01
C ALA A 61 -9.09 3.79 18.78
N GLY A 62 -10.22 4.38 18.36
CA GLY A 62 -10.78 5.57 18.99
C GLY A 62 -12.24 5.80 18.57
N ASN A 63 -12.69 7.05 18.71
CA ASN A 63 -14.08 7.45 18.46
C ASN A 63 -14.21 8.51 17.34
N GLN A 64 -13.16 8.69 16.54
CA GLN A 64 -13.18 9.64 15.43
C GLN A 64 -13.62 8.94 14.14
N TYR A 65 -13.39 9.58 12.99
CA TYR A 65 -13.75 9.05 11.68
C TYR A 65 -13.23 7.62 11.49
N ALA A 66 -14.14 6.71 11.14
CA ALA A 66 -13.88 5.27 10.97
C ALA A 66 -13.38 4.55 12.24
N ASP A 67 -13.84 4.96 13.42
CA ASP A 67 -13.47 4.40 14.73
C ASP A 67 -11.96 4.49 15.02
N LEU A 68 -11.31 5.47 14.39
CA LEU A 68 -9.90 5.76 14.60
C LEU A 68 -9.67 6.72 15.75
N SER A 69 -8.49 6.65 16.36
CA SER A 69 -8.04 7.67 17.30
C SER A 69 -7.51 8.91 16.57
N GLU A 70 -7.46 10.03 17.29
CA GLU A 70 -6.78 11.24 16.80
C GLU A 70 -5.31 10.96 16.43
N MET A 71 -4.63 10.10 17.19
CA MET A 71 -3.26 9.67 16.89
C MET A 71 -3.18 8.98 15.52
N ALA A 72 -4.13 8.10 15.20
CA ALA A 72 -4.18 7.45 13.88
C ALA A 72 -4.40 8.46 12.75
N LEU A 73 -5.26 9.47 12.95
CA LEU A 73 -5.49 10.52 11.96
C LEU A 73 -4.24 11.37 11.73
N PHE A 74 -3.52 11.77 12.78
CA PHE A 74 -2.24 12.48 12.65
C PHE A 74 -1.16 11.62 12.01
N TYR A 75 -1.12 10.32 12.32
CA TYR A 75 -0.20 9.38 11.69
C TYR A 75 -0.45 9.28 10.18
N ILE A 76 -1.72 9.16 9.76
CA ILE A 76 -2.11 9.18 8.35
C ILE A 76 -1.73 10.52 7.69
N GLY A 77 -1.98 11.64 8.38
CA GLY A 77 -1.60 12.98 7.92
C GLY A 77 -0.09 13.11 7.68
N GLY A 78 0.74 12.54 8.55
CA GLY A 78 2.18 12.47 8.38
C GLY A 78 2.59 11.66 7.15
N ILE A 79 1.98 10.49 6.94
CA ILE A 79 2.23 9.67 5.74
C ILE A 79 1.87 10.44 4.47
N ILE A 80 0.71 11.10 4.44
CA ILE A 80 0.26 11.87 3.27
C ILE A 80 1.22 13.03 3.00
N LYS A 81 1.61 13.78 4.04
CA LYS A 81 2.56 14.90 3.94
C LYS A 81 3.91 14.47 3.37
N HIS A 82 4.40 13.29 3.77
CA HIS A 82 5.70 12.76 3.36
C HIS A 82 5.61 11.73 2.23
N ALA A 83 4.46 11.57 1.57
CA ALA A 83 4.24 10.51 0.58
C ALA A 83 5.26 10.56 -0.58
N LYS A 84 5.59 11.76 -1.06
CA LYS A 84 6.58 11.94 -2.15
C LYS A 84 7.98 11.46 -1.74
N SER A 85 8.43 11.79 -0.52
CA SER A 85 9.73 11.34 -0.01
C SER A 85 9.71 9.85 0.33
N LEU A 86 8.60 9.33 0.85
CA LEU A 86 8.44 7.92 1.16
C LEU A 86 8.50 7.05 -0.10
N ASN A 87 8.00 7.54 -1.23
CA ASN A 87 8.06 6.82 -2.52
C ASN A 87 9.50 6.48 -2.94
N ALA A 88 10.50 7.26 -2.54
CA ALA A 88 11.90 6.92 -2.82
C ALA A 88 12.31 5.58 -2.17
N PHE A 89 11.68 5.19 -1.06
CA PHE A 89 11.95 3.94 -0.35
C PHE A 89 10.91 2.86 -0.66
N THR A 90 9.62 3.22 -0.64
CA THR A 90 8.53 2.26 -0.82
C THR A 90 8.31 1.88 -2.28
N ASN A 91 8.75 2.72 -3.22
CA ASN A 91 8.59 2.56 -4.67
C ASN A 91 9.91 2.84 -5.42
N ALA A 92 11.02 2.29 -4.92
CA ALA A 92 12.39 2.63 -5.33
C ALA A 92 12.81 2.28 -6.78
N SER A 93 11.91 1.76 -7.62
CA SER A 93 12.24 1.36 -8.99
C SER A 93 11.49 2.21 -10.02
N THR A 94 12.09 2.43 -11.19
CA THR A 94 11.38 3.07 -12.32
C THR A 94 10.13 2.27 -12.72
N ASN A 95 10.15 0.94 -12.57
CA ASN A 95 9.01 0.07 -12.83
C ASN A 95 7.83 0.29 -11.88
N SER A 96 8.09 0.77 -10.65
CA SER A 96 7.05 1.11 -9.68
C SER A 96 6.12 2.20 -10.23
N TYR A 97 6.66 3.18 -10.94
CA TYR A 97 5.88 4.28 -11.53
C TYR A 97 5.09 3.86 -12.78
N LYS A 98 5.44 2.73 -13.41
CA LYS A 98 4.61 2.11 -14.47
C LYS A 98 3.35 1.43 -13.90
N ARG A 99 3.35 1.10 -12.60
CA ARG A 99 2.17 0.60 -11.88
C ARG A 99 1.26 1.74 -11.43
N LEU A 100 1.83 2.87 -11.00
CA LEU A 100 1.11 4.04 -10.49
C LEU A 100 0.52 4.91 -11.61
N ILE A 101 -0.26 4.29 -12.49
CA ILE A 101 -1.00 4.97 -13.57
C ILE A 101 -2.51 4.90 -13.28
N PRO A 102 -3.27 5.97 -13.55
CA PRO A 102 -4.74 5.94 -13.43
C PRO A 102 -5.34 4.83 -14.30
N GLY A 103 -6.38 4.14 -13.82
CA GLY A 103 -7.12 3.11 -14.57
C GLY A 103 -6.80 1.66 -14.21
N TYR A 104 -5.90 1.43 -13.25
CA TYR A 104 -5.67 0.11 -12.65
C TYR A 104 -5.86 0.19 -11.13
N GLU A 105 -5.93 -0.94 -10.44
CA GLU A 105 -6.12 -1.03 -8.97
C GLU A 105 -4.97 -0.42 -8.12
N ALA A 106 -4.14 0.43 -8.70
CA ALA A 106 -3.05 1.12 -8.03
C ALA A 106 -3.52 2.44 -7.41
N PRO A 107 -3.21 2.70 -6.13
CA PRO A 107 -3.61 3.95 -5.48
C PRO A 107 -2.75 5.11 -5.99
N VAL A 108 -3.35 6.01 -6.79
CA VAL A 108 -2.69 7.22 -7.31
C VAL A 108 -3.09 8.48 -6.52
N LEU A 109 -4.24 8.44 -5.82
CA LEU A 109 -4.77 9.55 -5.04
C LEU A 109 -4.24 9.55 -3.60
N LEU A 110 -3.79 10.72 -3.12
CA LEU A 110 -3.36 10.93 -1.73
C LEU A 110 -4.56 11.29 -0.84
N ALA A 111 -5.36 10.29 -0.45
CA ALA A 111 -6.51 10.49 0.44
C ALA A 111 -6.89 9.21 1.23
N TYR A 112 -7.61 9.36 2.35
CA TYR A 112 -7.95 8.26 3.29
C TYR A 112 -9.47 8.03 3.39
N SER A 113 -9.97 6.83 3.03
CA SER A 113 -11.40 6.41 3.08
C SER A 113 -11.57 5.06 3.78
N SER A 114 -12.70 4.89 4.46
CA SER A 114 -13.14 3.63 5.08
C SER A 114 -13.91 2.67 4.17
N ARG A 115 -14.33 3.10 2.96
CA ARG A 115 -15.26 2.33 2.10
C ARG A 115 -14.75 1.94 0.71
N ASN A 116 -13.53 2.33 0.31
CA ASN A 116 -13.00 1.96 -1.02
C ASN A 116 -11.69 1.16 -0.93
N PRO A 117 -11.63 -0.11 -1.37
CA PRO A 117 -10.41 -0.92 -1.33
C PRO A 117 -9.30 -0.43 -2.31
N LEU A 118 -9.63 0.48 -3.24
CA LEU A 118 -8.71 1.04 -4.25
C LEU A 118 -8.19 2.45 -3.93
N GLY A 119 -8.51 3.00 -2.75
CA GLY A 119 -8.26 4.40 -2.43
C GLY A 119 -9.36 5.32 -2.96
N PHE A 120 -10.00 6.04 -2.04
CA PHE A 120 -10.86 7.25 -2.16
C PHE A 120 -11.72 7.43 -3.45
N LEU A 121 -13.06 7.32 -3.42
CA LEU A 121 -13.98 8.43 -3.10
C LEU A 121 -15.47 7.98 -3.07
N PRO A 122 -16.38 8.75 -2.43
CA PRO A 122 -17.80 8.82 -2.79
C PRO A 122 -18.00 9.64 -4.07
N ASP A 123 -19.10 9.36 -4.78
CA ASP A 123 -19.54 9.83 -6.10
C ASP A 123 -19.08 11.24 -6.60
N PRO A 124 -19.12 12.35 -5.83
CA PRO A 124 -18.95 13.69 -6.43
C PRO A 124 -17.53 14.08 -6.88
N ALA A 125 -16.49 13.31 -6.57
CA ALA A 125 -15.11 13.67 -6.94
C ALA A 125 -14.56 12.93 -8.17
N ARG A 126 -15.32 11.96 -8.70
CA ARG A 126 -15.06 11.38 -10.03
C ARG A 126 -15.24 12.43 -11.13
N GLU A 127 -16.22 13.32 -10.96
CA GLU A 127 -16.52 14.42 -11.89
C GLU A 127 -15.39 15.47 -11.95
N LEU A 128 -14.65 15.67 -10.84
CA LEU A 128 -13.54 16.63 -10.79
C LEU A 128 -12.29 16.09 -11.49
N ALA A 129 -12.02 14.78 -11.37
CA ALA A 129 -10.91 14.11 -12.03
C ALA A 129 -11.11 14.02 -13.55
N GLU A 130 -12.34 13.81 -14.02
CA GLU A 130 -12.69 13.80 -15.44
C GLU A 130 -12.61 15.21 -16.08
N ARG A 131 -12.82 16.28 -15.30
CA ARG A 131 -12.66 17.67 -15.76
C ARG A 131 -11.20 18.12 -15.91
N GLN A 132 -10.27 17.55 -15.14
CA GLN A 132 -8.84 17.90 -15.22
C GLN A 132 -8.08 17.08 -16.28
N ALA A 133 -8.71 16.07 -16.87
CA ALA A 133 -8.17 15.24 -17.95
C ALA A 133 -8.67 15.64 -19.35
N ARG A 134 -9.30 16.82 -19.49
CA ARG A 134 -9.63 17.45 -20.77
C ARG A 134 -8.78 18.70 -20.99
#